data_AF-A0A2M7UAC7-F1
#
_entry.id   AF-A0A2M7UAC7-F1
#
_cell.length_a   1.000
_cell.length_b   1.000
_cell.length_c   1.000
_cell.angle_alpha   90.00
_cell.angle_beta   90.00
_cell.angle_gamma   90.00
#
_symmetry.space_group_name_H-M   'P 1'
#
loop_
_entity.id
_entity.type
_entity.pdbx_description
1 polymer ?
#
loop_
_entity_poly.entity_id
_entity_poly.type
_entity_poly.pdbx_seq_one_letter_code
_entity_poly.pdbx_strand_id
1 'polypeptide(L)'
;DLERGSGGMFGIYAKNLETGEIINYNSTEVFPTASTIKLPILTEFYDQVGRGKLDPLATALLTDELKKGGSGILQYYSGSVPVRLEDAARLMI
;
A
#
# COMPACT_ATOMS: atom_id res chain seq x y z
N ASP A 1 19.75 -15.16 19.22
CA ASP A 1 18.79 -15.49 18.16
C ASP A 1 17.68 -14.44 18.23
N LEU A 2 17.63 -13.54 17.23
CA LEU A 2 16.77 -12.34 17.24
C LEU A 2 15.28 -12.71 17.28
N GLU A 3 14.89 -13.77 16.56
CA GLU A 3 13.51 -14.24 16.52
C GLU A 3 13.11 -14.81 17.88
N ARG A 4 13.89 -15.74 18.43
CA ARG A 4 13.62 -16.34 19.76
C ARG A 4 13.52 -15.32 20.90
N GLY A 5 14.29 -14.22 20.82
CA GLY A 5 14.24 -13.15 21.80
C GLY A 5 13.04 -12.22 21.67
N SER A 6 12.32 -12.26 20.55
CA SER A 6 11.21 -11.34 20.23
C SER A 6 9.83 -11.87 20.63
N GLY A 7 9.67 -13.19 20.76
CA GLY A 7 8.35 -13.83 20.91
C GLY A 7 7.48 -13.79 19.65
N GLY A 8 8.04 -13.40 18.49
CA GLY A 8 7.35 -13.38 17.19
C GLY A 8 8.02 -14.28 16.16
N MET A 9 7.54 -14.19 14.91
CA MET A 9 8.06 -14.88 13.74
C MET A 9 8.55 -13.85 12.72
N PHE A 10 9.77 -14.03 12.21
CA PHE A 10 10.40 -13.13 11.25
C PHE A 10 10.44 -13.79 9.87
N GLY A 11 10.21 -12.99 8.83
CA GLY A 11 10.39 -13.38 7.43
C GLY A 11 11.26 -12.35 6.72
N ILE A 12 12.28 -12.81 5.99
CA ILE A 12 13.23 -11.97 5.26
C ILE A 12 13.37 -12.52 3.85
N TYR A 13 13.25 -11.63 2.87
CA TYR A 13 13.67 -11.90 1.49
C TYR A 13 14.37 -10.65 0.96
N ALA A 14 15.65 -10.76 0.62
CA ALA A 14 16.43 -9.71 -0.01
C ALA A 14 17.14 -10.29 -1.22
N LYS A 15 16.98 -9.63 -2.37
CA LYS A 15 17.62 -10.02 -3.63
C LYS A 15 18.42 -8.84 -4.16
N ASN A 16 19.71 -9.05 -4.40
CA ASN A 16 20.49 -8.13 -5.23
C ASN A 16 20.03 -8.30 -6.68
N LEU A 17 19.50 -7.22 -7.29
CA LEU A 17 18.97 -7.27 -8.65
C LEU A 17 20.06 -7.30 -9.73
N GLU A 18 21.29 -6.90 -9.42
CA GLU A 18 22.43 -6.92 -10.34
C GLU A 18 23.13 -8.29 -10.35
N THR A 19 23.46 -8.83 -9.16
CA THR A 19 24.20 -10.09 -9.01
C THR A 19 23.30 -11.32 -8.96
N GLY A 20 22.03 -11.14 -8.59
CA GLY A 20 21.09 -12.23 -8.35
C GLY A 20 21.27 -12.93 -7.00
N GLU A 21 22.20 -12.48 -6.16
CA GLU A 21 22.39 -13.02 -4.80
C GLU A 21 21.14 -12.83 -3.95
N ILE A 22 20.79 -13.84 -3.16
CA ILE A 22 19.58 -13.86 -2.34
C ILE A 22 19.94 -14.19 -0.89
N ILE A 23 19.39 -13.40 0.02
CA ILE A 23 19.29 -13.71 1.45
C ILE A 23 17.81 -13.99 1.72
N ASN A 24 17.52 -15.17 2.29
CA ASN A 24 16.15 -15.53 2.66
C ASN A 24 16.10 -16.21 4.05
N TYR A 25 14.98 -16.01 4.74
CA TYR A 25 14.65 -16.62 6.03
C TYR A 25 13.13 -16.64 6.17
N ASN A 26 12.50 -17.81 6.31
CA ASN A 26 11.03 -17.97 6.33
C ASN A 26 10.30 -17.21 5.20
N SER A 27 10.93 -17.07 4.03
CA SER A 27 10.46 -16.14 2.98
C SER A 27 9.20 -16.60 2.23
N THR A 28 8.79 -17.85 2.41
CA THR A 28 7.58 -18.43 1.81
C THR A 28 6.40 -18.44 2.76
N GLU A 29 6.60 -18.05 4.02
CA GLU A 29 5.53 -17.96 5.00
C GLU A 29 4.59 -16.79 4.71
N VAL A 30 3.33 -16.93 5.11
CA VAL A 30 2.31 -15.89 4.94
C VAL A 30 2.32 -14.97 6.15
N PHE A 31 2.49 -13.66 5.91
CA PHE A 31 2.45 -12.62 6.94
C PHE A 31 1.30 -11.64 6.70
N PRO A 32 0.74 -11.02 7.76
CA PRO A 32 -0.15 -9.89 7.61
C PRO A 32 0.54 -8.76 6.84
N THR A 33 -0.07 -8.33 5.73
CA THR A 33 0.54 -7.33 4.84
C THR A 33 0.51 -5.92 5.43
N ALA A 34 -0.44 -5.62 6.33
CA ALA A 34 -0.69 -4.27 6.83
C ALA A 34 -0.73 -3.26 5.66
N SER A 35 -0.05 -2.11 5.77
CA SER A 35 -0.02 -1.11 4.68
C SER A 35 0.71 -1.58 3.41
N THR A 36 1.42 -2.72 3.39
CA THR A 36 2.08 -3.18 2.15
C THR A 36 1.07 -3.60 1.06
N ILE A 37 -0.18 -3.90 1.42
CA ILE A 37 -1.29 -4.13 0.46
C ILE A 37 -1.52 -2.97 -0.50
N LYS A 38 -1.10 -1.76 -0.14
CA LYS A 38 -1.29 -0.57 -0.97
C LYS A 38 -0.44 -0.59 -2.23
N LEU A 39 0.66 -1.33 -2.25
CA LEU A 39 1.48 -1.51 -3.46
C LEU A 39 0.69 -2.17 -4.60
N PRO A 40 0.07 -3.36 -4.44
CA PRO A 40 -0.74 -3.94 -5.51
C PRO A 40 -1.97 -3.09 -5.87
N ILE A 41 -2.57 -2.37 -4.92
CA ILE A 41 -3.66 -1.41 -5.22
C ILE A 41 -3.15 -0.29 -6.14
N LEU A 42 -1.97 0.28 -5.85
CA LEU A 42 -1.36 1.31 -6.69
C LEU A 42 -0.98 0.78 -8.07
N THR A 43 -0.43 -0.44 -8.14
CA THR A 43 -0.09 -1.11 -9.40
C THR A 43 -1.33 -1.30 -10.27
N GLU A 44 -2.43 -1.79 -9.69
CA GLU A 44 -3.69 -1.96 -10.41
C GLU A 44 -4.29 -0.62 -10.86
N PHE A 45 -4.23 0.42 -10.02
CA PHE A 45 -4.67 1.76 -10.40
C PHE A 45 -3.95 2.27 -11.66
N TYR A 46 -2.62 2.20 -11.70
CA TYR A 46 -1.86 2.65 -12.87
C TYR A 46 -2.00 1.72 -14.08
N ASP A 47 -2.21 0.41 -13.91
CA ASP A 47 -2.54 -0.49 -15.01
C ASP A 47 -3.88 -0.10 -15.65
N GLN A 48 -4.91 0.21 -14.85
CA GLN A 48 -6.21 0.66 -15.37
C GLN A 48 -6.13 2.02 -16.07
N VAL A 49 -5.34 2.95 -15.53
CA VAL A 49 -5.04 4.23 -16.20
C VAL A 49 -4.34 3.98 -17.54
N GLY A 50 -3.32 3.13 -17.58
CA GLY A 50 -2.61 2.76 -18.80
C GLY A 50 -3.50 2.07 -19.85
N ARG A 51 -4.52 1.33 -19.41
CA ARG A 51 -5.54 0.70 -20.27
C ARG A 51 -6.68 1.65 -20.67
N GLY A 52 -6.66 2.91 -20.25
CA GLY A 52 -7.71 3.89 -20.51
C GLY A 52 -9.06 3.57 -19.83
N LYS A 53 -9.06 2.72 -18.80
CA LYS A 53 -10.27 2.34 -18.04
C LYS A 53 -10.59 3.33 -16.93
N LEU A 54 -9.58 4.04 -16.44
CA LEU A 54 -9.71 5.08 -15.42
C LEU A 54 -9.08 6.38 -15.91
N ASP A 55 -9.78 7.48 -15.68
CA ASP A 55 -9.20 8.81 -15.76
C ASP A 55 -8.57 9.16 -14.39
N PRO A 56 -7.24 9.32 -14.28
CA PRO A 56 -6.59 9.66 -13.02
C PRO A 56 -7.03 11.02 -12.45
N LEU A 57 -7.53 11.92 -13.31
CA LEU A 57 -8.03 13.23 -12.90
C LEU A 57 -9.51 13.22 -12.51
N ALA A 58 -10.21 12.10 -12.71
CA ALA A 58 -11.56 11.92 -12.20
C ALA A 58 -11.58 12.11 -10.69
N THR A 59 -12.71 12.59 -10.19
CA THR A 59 -12.89 12.92 -8.77
C THR A 59 -13.87 11.94 -8.14
N ALA A 60 -13.49 11.39 -7.00
CA ALA A 60 -14.37 10.63 -6.11
C ALA A 60 -14.74 11.48 -4.90
N LEU A 61 -15.95 11.30 -4.37
CA LEU A 61 -16.36 11.95 -3.13
C LEU A 61 -15.87 11.12 -1.93
N LEU A 62 -14.91 11.65 -1.18
CA LEU A 62 -14.53 11.11 0.11
C LEU A 62 -15.56 11.56 1.15
N THR A 63 -16.52 10.69 1.46
CA THR A 63 -17.52 10.96 2.50
C THR A 63 -16.95 10.75 3.90
N ASP A 64 -17.62 11.28 4.92
CA ASP A 64 -17.19 11.11 6.32
C ASP A 64 -17.17 9.62 6.73
N GLU A 65 -18.06 8.78 6.18
CA GLU A 65 -18.12 7.34 6.48
C GLU A 65 -16.93 6.56 5.92
N LEU A 66 -16.37 7.04 4.80
CA LEU A 66 -15.20 6.45 4.13
C LEU A 66 -13.90 6.81 4.84
N LYS A 67 -13.88 7.86 5.66
CA LYS A 67 -12.69 8.23 6.45
C LYS A 67 -12.42 7.16 7.50
N LYS A 68 -11.18 6.70 7.56
CA LYS A 68 -10.70 5.72 8.53
C LYS A 68 -9.51 6.28 9.29
N GLY A 69 -9.42 5.87 10.56
CA GLY A 69 -8.29 6.19 11.41
C GLY A 69 -6.97 5.56 10.93
N GLY A 70 -5.87 5.90 11.62
CA GLY A 70 -4.54 5.37 11.33
C GLY A 70 -3.62 6.44 10.78
N SER A 71 -2.78 6.07 9.80
CA SER A 71 -1.86 6.99 9.12
C SER A 71 -2.56 7.79 8.03
N GLY A 72 -2.07 9.00 7.76
CA GLY A 72 -2.47 9.81 6.59
C GLY A 72 -3.40 10.97 6.92
N ILE A 73 -3.53 11.90 5.95
CA ILE A 73 -4.15 13.21 6.17
C ILE A 73 -5.64 13.27 5.86
N LEU A 74 -6.15 12.37 5.00
CA LEU A 74 -7.52 12.40 4.50
C LEU A 74 -8.58 12.27 5.61
N GLN A 75 -8.23 11.61 6.72
CA GLN A 75 -9.10 11.48 7.89
C GLN A 75 -9.39 12.82 8.60
N TYR A 76 -8.55 13.84 8.40
CA TYR A 76 -8.67 15.14 9.07
C TYR A 76 -9.39 16.19 8.22
N TYR A 77 -9.78 15.85 6.99
CA TYR A 77 -10.55 16.78 6.16
C TYR A 77 -11.94 16.99 6.78
N SER A 78 -12.44 18.22 6.76
CA SER A 78 -13.76 18.54 7.32
C SER A 78 -14.85 18.26 6.31
N GLY A 79 -15.82 17.42 6.70
CA GLY A 79 -16.96 17.04 5.85
C GLY A 79 -16.59 16.24 4.60
N SER A 80 -17.59 15.93 3.78
CA SER A 80 -17.38 15.24 2.51
C SER A 80 -16.62 16.11 1.52
N VAL A 81 -15.55 15.58 0.94
CA VAL A 81 -14.61 16.32 0.10
C VAL A 81 -14.35 15.61 -1.23
N PRO A 82 -14.38 16.32 -2.37
CA PRO A 82 -13.93 15.77 -3.63
C PRO A 82 -12.42 15.53 -3.60
N VAL A 83 -11.97 14.35 -4.00
CA VAL A 83 -10.55 13.98 -4.11
C VAL A 83 -10.32 13.37 -5.49
N ARG A 84 -9.29 13.84 -6.21
CA ARG A 84 -8.89 13.20 -7.47
C ARG A 84 -8.37 11.80 -7.21
N LEU A 85 -8.65 10.87 -8.11
CA LEU A 85 -8.19 9.48 -7.95
C LEU A 85 -6.65 9.41 -7.84
N GLU A 86 -5.93 10.22 -8.62
CA GLU A 86 -4.47 10.29 -8.53
C GLU A 86 -3.98 10.83 -7.18
N ASP A 87 -4.62 11.85 -6.62
CA ASP A 87 -4.24 12.39 -5.31
C ASP A 87 -4.51 11.36 -4.20
N ALA A 88 -5.64 10.65 -4.27
CA ALA A 88 -5.95 9.57 -3.34
C ALA A 88 -4.93 8.42 -3.43
N ALA A 89 -4.53 8.03 -4.65
CA ALA A 89 -3.54 6.99 -4.88
C ALA A 89 -2.14 7.37 -4.35
N ARG A 90 -1.76 8.65 -4.47
CA ARG A 90 -0.48 9.16 -3.94
C ARG A 90 -0.48 9.28 -2.42
N LEU A 91 -1.56 9.79 -1.83
CA LEU A 91 -1.69 9.92 -0.37
C LEU A 91 -1.82 8.57 0.36
N MET A 92 -2.08 7.49 -0.39
CA MET A 92 -2.13 6.14 0.14
C MET A 92 -0.73 5.63 0.55
N ILE A 93 0.32 6.01 -0.19
CA ILE A 93 1.71 5.54 -0.05
C ILE A 93 2.50 6.43 0.89
#